data_AF-A0A6M0LM92-F1
#
_entry.id   AF-A0A6M0LM92-F1
#
_cell.length_a   1.000
_cell.length_b   1.000
_cell.length_c   1.000
_cell.angle_alpha   90.00
_cell.angle_beta   90.00
_cell.angle_gamma   90.00
#
_symmetry.space_group_name_H-M   'P 1'
#
loop_
_entity.id
_entity.type
_entity.pdbx_description
1 polymer ?
#
loop_
_entity_poly.entity_id
_entity_poly.type
_entity_poly.pdbx_seq_one_letter_code
_entity_poly.pdbx_strand_id
1 'polypeptide(L)'
;MESGEIQAPFFPAFVLYFQHEKNYNNFMRLSQLLEFENIIVQCHNNPDADALASGYAVVKYLKSKGKNVRFIYGGNFEISKSNLKLMVSDLSIKVHYVRYQEQLNELLNIEKDILPDVIVTVDSQYGEGNIQKFEAKNIAIIDHHQVSRVLPELSEVRSYQASCATVVWDMLRQEEFPVNDDILLATALYYGLMTDSNNFSEVHHPLDMDMRDELKYSVSIITKFKNSNISQDELRIAGIALLGSEYYRDYHYTIVKTDPCDPNVLGIISDMLLEVEDVDCCLVYSIHEGGIKISVRSCVREVKADELAKFICNGVGDGGGHRVKAGGSIRRALLELQEMDYAAPTIQQFFRSRMHSYFRNTEIIYADSYKADTSSMQSYRKKRIKVGYVKATDVVPAGTRSIIRTLEGDVDMPVTDDTVIAIGIQGEIYPMKWDDFIKKYEPTSEPYNYPGEYAPTIKAVETGDSENLLPFAHSCISLGTGEIYAKEIKIRTKVFTRWDPDSYYLGKPGDFMAVSKTDTSDVYIIERDIFSKTYEIIE
;
A
#
# COMPACT_ATOMS: atom_id res chain seq x y z
N MET A 1 13.79 -72.84 18.81
CA MET A 1 13.59 -72.66 17.36
C MET A 1 12.45 -71.67 17.22
N GLU A 2 12.75 -70.38 17.35
CA GLU A 2 13.09 -69.46 16.23
C GLU A 2 11.79 -68.95 15.58
N SER A 3 11.35 -67.70 15.82
CA SER A 3 11.85 -66.41 15.28
C SER A 3 11.55 -66.28 13.79
N GLY A 4 10.89 -65.23 13.27
CA GLY A 4 10.41 -64.00 13.90
C GLY A 4 9.57 -63.18 12.91
N GLU A 5 8.71 -62.32 13.44
CA GLU A 5 8.06 -61.25 12.69
C GLU A 5 8.92 -59.98 12.78
N ILE A 6 9.31 -59.45 11.62
CA ILE A 6 10.10 -58.22 11.50
C ILE A 6 9.14 -57.05 11.22
N GLN A 7 9.04 -56.18 12.23
CA GLN A 7 8.95 -54.72 12.23
C GLN A 7 8.45 -53.96 10.98
N ALA A 8 7.35 -53.22 11.16
CA ALA A 8 7.12 -51.92 10.50
C ALA A 8 7.54 -50.79 11.46
N PRO A 9 8.26 -49.74 11.00
CA PRO A 9 8.76 -48.70 11.88
C PRO A 9 7.72 -47.60 12.17
N PHE A 10 7.68 -47.26 13.46
CA PHE A 10 7.33 -45.99 14.08
C PHE A 10 7.23 -44.76 13.16
N PHE A 11 6.05 -44.13 13.16
CA PHE A 11 5.92 -42.67 13.07
C PHE A 11 5.37 -42.16 14.41
N PRO A 12 6.05 -41.21 15.07
CA PRO A 12 5.70 -40.79 16.43
C PRO A 12 4.50 -39.84 16.45
N ALA A 13 3.64 -40.09 17.43
CA ALA A 13 2.75 -39.19 18.15
C ALA A 13 2.30 -37.92 17.41
N PHE A 14 1.02 -37.94 17.00
CA PHE A 14 0.19 -36.74 16.97
C PHE A 14 0.44 -35.93 18.26
N VAL A 15 1.09 -34.77 18.11
CA VAL A 15 1.05 -33.73 19.11
C VAL A 15 -0.41 -33.28 19.16
N LEU A 16 -1.15 -33.84 20.12
CA LEU A 16 -2.35 -33.22 20.66
C LEU A 16 -1.94 -31.83 21.10
N TYR A 17 -2.16 -30.85 20.21
CA TYR A 17 -2.27 -29.46 20.64
C TYR A 17 -3.39 -29.46 21.67
N PHE A 18 -3.01 -29.31 22.94
CA PHE A 18 -3.92 -28.84 23.97
C PHE A 18 -4.48 -27.51 23.46
N GLN A 19 -5.65 -27.57 22.83
CA GLN A 19 -6.56 -26.46 22.78
C GLN A 19 -6.87 -26.14 24.24
N HIS A 20 -6.15 -25.17 24.79
CA HIS A 20 -6.73 -24.36 25.85
C HIS A 20 -8.02 -23.79 25.26
N GLU A 21 -9.16 -24.32 25.72
CA GLU A 21 -10.47 -23.69 25.56
C GLU A 21 -10.40 -22.29 26.20
N LYS A 22 -9.89 -21.30 25.45
CA LYS A 22 -10.23 -19.91 25.70
C LYS A 22 -11.58 -19.69 25.03
N ASN A 23 -12.58 -19.40 25.86
CA ASN A 23 -13.90 -18.95 25.44
C ASN A 23 -13.78 -17.91 24.31
N TYR A 24 -14.19 -18.28 23.09
CA TYR A 24 -14.24 -17.42 21.91
C TYR A 24 -15.36 -16.34 21.98
N ASN A 25 -15.71 -15.85 23.17
CA ASN A 25 -16.89 -15.01 23.39
C ASN A 25 -16.71 -13.83 24.37
N ASN A 26 -15.48 -13.45 24.73
CA ASN A 26 -15.27 -12.22 25.52
C ASN A 26 -14.59 -11.16 24.65
N PHE A 27 -15.39 -10.45 23.85
CA PHE A 27 -15.01 -9.13 23.37
C PHE A 27 -14.75 -8.21 24.57
N MET A 28 -13.69 -7.40 24.50
CA MET A 28 -13.41 -6.45 25.57
C MET A 28 -14.51 -5.39 25.61
N ARG A 29 -14.93 -5.03 26.82
CA ARG A 29 -15.92 -3.97 27.09
C ARG A 29 -15.25 -2.74 27.68
N LEU A 30 -15.75 -1.56 27.36
CA LEU A 30 -15.22 -0.31 27.94
C LEU A 30 -15.44 -0.27 29.46
N SER A 31 -16.49 -0.91 29.98
CA SER A 31 -16.72 -1.07 31.43
C SER A 31 -15.59 -1.78 32.16
N GLN A 32 -14.80 -2.64 31.50
CA GLN A 32 -13.62 -3.26 32.13
C GLN A 32 -12.56 -2.23 32.50
N LEU A 33 -12.42 -1.15 31.72
CA LEU A 33 -11.47 -0.07 32.00
C LEU A 33 -11.84 0.73 33.27
N LEU A 34 -13.04 0.56 33.82
CA LEU A 34 -13.49 1.27 35.03
C LEU A 34 -12.87 0.73 36.32
N GLU A 35 -12.13 -0.39 36.26
CA GLU A 35 -11.33 -0.86 37.40
C GLU A 35 -10.10 0.02 37.67
N PHE A 36 -9.64 0.77 36.66
CA PHE A 36 -8.49 1.68 36.74
C PHE A 36 -8.93 3.11 37.10
N GLU A 37 -8.03 3.89 37.72
CA GLU A 37 -8.34 5.27 38.12
C GLU A 37 -7.58 6.30 37.26
N ASN A 38 -6.25 6.14 37.15
CA ASN A 38 -5.40 7.03 36.37
C ASN A 38 -5.15 6.44 34.98
N ILE A 39 -5.91 6.90 34.00
CA ILE A 39 -5.98 6.31 32.66
C ILE A 39 -5.39 7.26 31.62
N ILE A 40 -4.48 6.76 30.81
CA ILE A 40 -4.03 7.42 29.59
C ILE A 40 -4.73 6.78 28.41
N VAL A 41 -5.36 7.59 27.56
CA VAL A 41 -5.77 7.18 26.21
C VAL A 41 -4.73 7.74 25.25
N GLN A 42 -4.17 6.90 24.39
CA GLN A 42 -3.08 7.26 23.49
C GLN A 42 -3.39 6.83 22.06
N CYS A 43 -3.21 7.73 21.09
CA CYS A 43 -3.20 7.36 19.67
C CYS A 43 -1.78 7.33 19.08
N HIS A 44 -1.66 6.95 17.80
CA HIS A 44 -0.39 6.91 17.07
C HIS A 44 0.30 8.29 16.95
N ASN A 45 1.59 8.29 16.62
CA ASN A 45 2.48 9.45 16.64
C ASN A 45 2.15 10.58 15.65
N ASN A 46 1.36 10.28 14.62
CA ASN A 46 0.96 11.26 13.62
C ASN A 46 -0.56 11.17 13.45
N PRO A 47 -1.34 11.55 14.47
CA PRO A 47 -2.77 11.26 14.55
C PRO A 47 -3.50 11.71 13.30
N ASP A 48 -4.39 10.88 12.79
CA ASP A 48 -5.40 11.29 11.82
C ASP A 48 -6.74 11.55 12.50
N ALA A 49 -7.81 11.66 11.71
CA ALA A 49 -9.14 11.93 12.23
C ALA A 49 -9.76 10.71 12.94
N ASP A 50 -9.44 9.48 12.53
CA ASP A 50 -9.99 8.27 13.15
C ASP A 50 -9.39 8.06 14.53
N ALA A 51 -8.08 8.23 14.66
CA ALA A 51 -7.37 8.17 15.93
C ALA A 51 -7.86 9.24 16.92
N LEU A 52 -8.04 10.47 16.45
CA LEU A 52 -8.55 11.58 17.27
C LEU A 52 -10.01 11.35 17.69
N ALA A 53 -10.86 10.82 16.80
CA ALA A 53 -12.24 10.51 17.09
C ALA A 53 -12.36 9.38 18.12
N SER A 54 -11.64 8.28 17.90
CA SER A 54 -11.61 7.10 18.76
C SER A 54 -11.14 7.46 20.17
N GLY A 55 -10.04 8.19 20.29
CA GLY A 55 -9.52 8.61 21.59
C GLY A 55 -10.45 9.58 22.32
N TYR A 56 -11.05 10.53 21.59
CA TYR A 56 -12.03 11.45 22.16
C TYR A 56 -13.26 10.71 22.72
N ALA A 57 -13.74 9.70 22.01
CA ALA A 57 -14.89 8.88 22.37
C ALA A 57 -14.62 8.05 23.64
N VAL A 58 -13.48 7.37 23.72
CA VAL A 58 -13.07 6.62 24.93
C VAL A 58 -12.92 7.56 26.13
N VAL A 59 -12.28 8.73 25.95
CA VAL A 59 -12.13 9.72 27.03
C VAL A 59 -13.48 10.26 27.51
N LYS A 60 -14.44 10.53 26.61
CA LYS A 60 -15.79 10.98 26.98
C LYS A 60 -16.51 9.96 27.86
N TYR A 61 -16.45 8.69 27.46
CA TYR A 61 -17.03 7.60 28.26
C TYR A 61 -16.39 7.51 29.64
N LEU A 62 -15.07 7.40 29.73
CA LEU A 62 -14.38 7.23 31.02
C LEU A 62 -14.57 8.44 31.94
N LYS A 63 -14.56 9.66 31.40
CA LYS A 63 -14.86 10.87 32.18
C LYS A 63 -16.30 10.92 32.67
N SER A 64 -17.27 10.42 31.89
CA SER A 64 -18.66 10.32 32.35
C SER A 64 -18.84 9.39 33.56
N LYS A 65 -17.90 8.44 33.73
CA LYS A 65 -17.83 7.51 34.87
C LYS A 65 -16.91 8.01 36.00
N GLY A 66 -16.46 9.26 35.93
CA GLY A 66 -15.70 9.91 37.00
C GLY A 66 -14.19 9.59 37.03
N LYS A 67 -13.64 8.96 35.99
CA LYS A 67 -12.22 8.55 35.96
C LYS A 67 -11.26 9.70 35.64
N ASN A 68 -10.06 9.65 36.20
CA ASN A 68 -8.99 10.59 35.88
C ASN A 68 -8.31 10.22 34.56
N VAL A 69 -8.83 10.74 33.45
CA VAL A 69 -8.39 10.37 32.10
C VAL A 69 -7.75 11.54 31.35
N ARG A 70 -6.67 11.25 30.61
CA ARG A 70 -6.01 12.18 29.69
C ARG A 70 -5.82 11.55 28.32
N PHE A 71 -6.08 12.34 27.27
CA PHE A 71 -5.89 11.93 25.88
C PHE A 71 -4.56 12.49 25.37
N ILE A 72 -3.69 11.65 24.83
CA ILE A 72 -2.36 12.05 24.37
C ILE A 72 -2.02 11.48 23.00
N TYR A 73 -1.03 12.09 22.35
CA TYR A 73 -0.24 11.47 21.28
C TYR A 73 1.24 11.83 21.49
N GLY A 74 2.13 11.00 20.96
CA GLY A 74 3.57 11.22 21.01
C GLY A 74 4.20 11.43 19.64
N GLY A 75 5.49 11.18 19.53
CA GLY A 75 6.24 11.24 18.29
C GLY A 75 7.13 12.47 18.17
N ASN A 76 7.55 12.75 16.95
CA ASN A 76 8.51 13.82 16.65
C ASN A 76 7.84 15.13 16.20
N PHE A 77 6.57 15.09 15.83
CA PHE A 77 5.88 16.21 15.18
C PHE A 77 4.54 16.49 15.83
N GLU A 78 4.19 17.77 15.96
CA GLU A 78 2.86 18.19 16.37
C GLU A 78 1.85 18.09 15.21
N ILE A 79 0.56 17.95 15.54
CA ILE A 79 -0.52 17.99 14.56
C ILE A 79 -0.42 19.31 13.79
N SER A 80 -0.06 19.21 12.52
CA SER A 80 0.17 20.37 11.63
C SER A 80 -0.97 20.58 10.65
N LYS A 81 -1.64 19.51 10.21
CA LYS A 81 -2.68 19.49 9.16
C LYS A 81 -3.89 20.35 9.55
N SER A 82 -4.30 21.23 8.64
CA SER A 82 -5.33 22.25 8.88
C SER A 82 -6.68 21.66 9.31
N ASN A 83 -7.15 20.60 8.64
CA ASN A 83 -8.42 19.95 8.97
C ASN A 83 -8.41 19.30 10.36
N LEU A 84 -7.27 18.74 10.79
CA LEU A 84 -7.12 18.13 12.12
C LEU A 84 -7.00 19.20 13.22
N LYS A 85 -6.31 20.32 12.96
CA LYS A 85 -6.31 21.47 13.88
C LYS A 85 -7.73 22.01 14.10
N LEU A 86 -8.51 22.14 13.02
CA LEU A 86 -9.92 22.52 13.10
C LEU A 86 -10.77 21.48 13.83
N MET A 87 -10.52 20.18 13.60
CA MET A 87 -11.19 19.11 14.34
C MET A 87 -10.94 19.24 15.84
N VAL A 88 -9.68 19.42 16.24
CA VAL A 88 -9.30 19.59 17.65
C VAL A 88 -9.96 20.83 18.26
N SER A 89 -9.94 21.97 17.55
CA SER A 89 -10.53 23.22 18.07
C SER A 89 -12.06 23.20 18.09
N ASP A 90 -12.69 22.90 16.96
CA ASP A 90 -14.13 23.06 16.76
C ASP A 90 -14.93 21.97 17.48
N LEU A 91 -14.34 20.78 17.66
CA LEU A 91 -14.94 19.71 18.47
C LEU A 91 -14.48 19.72 19.93
N SER A 92 -13.63 20.68 20.33
CA SER A 92 -13.11 20.82 21.70
C SER A 92 -12.41 19.56 22.23
N ILE A 93 -11.64 18.88 21.36
CA ILE A 93 -10.89 17.68 21.73
C ILE A 93 -9.66 18.09 22.54
N LYS A 94 -9.62 17.71 23.82
CA LYS A 94 -8.48 17.97 24.72
C LYS A 94 -7.41 16.89 24.59
N VAL A 95 -6.72 16.88 23.46
CA VAL A 95 -5.57 16.01 23.20
C VAL A 95 -4.26 16.74 23.54
N HIS A 96 -3.30 16.04 24.15
CA HIS A 96 -2.02 16.60 24.56
C HIS A 96 -0.85 15.96 23.79
N TYR A 97 0.04 16.80 23.25
CA TYR A 97 1.30 16.33 22.68
C TYR A 97 2.31 16.06 23.79
N VAL A 98 2.83 14.83 23.86
CA VAL A 98 3.74 14.40 24.91
C VAL A 98 4.97 13.72 24.33
N ARG A 99 6.16 14.06 24.84
CA ARG A 99 7.43 13.48 24.38
C ARG A 99 8.14 12.67 25.46
N TYR A 100 7.80 12.86 26.73
CA TYR A 100 8.48 12.25 27.87
C TYR A 100 7.49 11.70 28.89
N GLN A 101 7.87 10.63 29.59
CA GLN A 101 7.03 9.93 30.56
C GLN A 101 6.54 10.86 31.66
N GLU A 102 7.40 11.77 32.15
CA GLU A 102 7.11 12.67 33.26
C GLU A 102 5.92 13.60 32.97
N GLN A 103 5.67 13.90 31.69
CA GLN A 103 4.53 14.71 31.27
C GLN A 103 3.19 13.97 31.47
N LEU A 104 3.16 12.63 31.43
CA LEU A 104 1.96 11.85 31.75
C LEU A 104 1.60 12.05 33.23
N ASN A 105 2.60 11.99 34.11
CA ASN A 105 2.43 12.20 35.54
C ASN A 105 1.89 13.60 35.85
N GLU A 106 2.44 14.63 35.21
CA GLU A 106 1.96 16.00 35.33
C GLU A 106 0.51 16.16 34.85
N LEU A 107 0.17 15.59 33.69
CA LEU A 107 -1.19 15.64 33.15
C LEU A 107 -2.21 14.96 34.06
N LEU A 108 -1.85 13.81 34.64
CA LEU A 108 -2.68 13.05 35.58
C LEU A 108 -2.64 13.61 37.00
N ASN A 109 -1.72 14.52 37.32
CA ASN A 109 -1.47 15.04 38.67
C ASN A 109 -1.16 13.91 39.68
N ILE A 110 -0.23 13.03 39.30
CA ILE A 110 0.31 11.94 40.13
C ILE A 110 1.82 12.13 40.34
N GLU A 111 2.38 11.50 41.38
CA GLU A 111 3.81 11.58 41.70
C GLU A 111 4.68 11.01 40.55
N LYS A 112 5.90 11.52 40.38
CA LYS A 112 6.75 11.24 39.20
C LYS A 112 7.20 9.78 39.09
N ASP A 113 7.26 9.08 40.21
CA ASP A 113 7.67 7.69 40.38
C ASP A 113 6.50 6.70 40.30
N ILE A 114 5.27 7.18 40.15
CA ILE A 114 4.07 6.35 40.02
C ILE A 114 3.73 6.20 38.53
N LEU A 115 3.62 4.96 38.05
CA LEU A 115 3.11 4.71 36.69
C LEU A 115 1.58 4.87 36.63
N PRO A 116 1.04 5.36 35.49
CA PRO A 116 -0.40 5.28 35.20
C PRO A 116 -0.92 3.85 35.37
N ASP A 117 -2.19 3.72 35.76
CA ASP A 117 -2.79 2.40 36.02
C ASP A 117 -2.97 1.61 34.73
N VAL A 118 -3.35 2.29 33.64
CA VAL A 118 -3.46 1.71 32.30
C VAL A 118 -3.18 2.75 31.21
N ILE A 119 -2.52 2.33 30.14
CA ILE A 119 -2.54 3.02 28.85
C ILE A 119 -3.48 2.24 27.92
N VAL A 120 -4.50 2.93 27.41
CA VAL A 120 -5.40 2.44 26.37
C VAL A 120 -4.92 3.01 25.04
N THR A 121 -4.33 2.18 24.19
CA THR A 121 -4.00 2.59 22.83
C THR A 121 -5.25 2.49 21.97
N VAL A 122 -5.51 3.53 21.17
CA VAL A 122 -6.62 3.58 20.22
C VAL A 122 -6.05 3.77 18.83
N ASP A 123 -6.63 3.09 17.84
CA ASP A 123 -6.22 3.17 16.44
C ASP A 123 -4.71 2.93 16.24
N SER A 124 -4.17 2.05 17.08
CA SER A 124 -2.77 1.66 17.13
C SER A 124 -2.55 0.57 18.17
N GLN A 125 -1.52 -0.26 17.95
CA GLN A 125 -1.16 -1.34 18.86
C GLN A 125 0.11 -0.98 19.63
N TYR A 126 0.09 -1.20 20.94
CA TYR A 126 1.21 -0.86 21.82
C TYR A 126 2.51 -1.57 21.38
N GLY A 127 3.58 -0.80 21.20
CA GLY A 127 4.91 -1.30 20.83
C GLY A 127 5.16 -1.40 19.33
N GLU A 128 4.25 -0.93 18.49
CA GLU A 128 4.49 -0.73 17.06
C GLU A 128 5.37 0.52 16.79
N GLY A 129 5.95 0.60 15.58
CA GLY A 129 6.88 1.66 15.22
C GLY A 129 6.23 3.04 15.05
N ASN A 130 4.91 3.08 14.89
CA ASN A 130 4.11 4.29 14.71
C ASN A 130 3.57 4.87 16.02
N ILE A 131 3.85 4.28 17.18
CA ILE A 131 3.40 4.76 18.49
C ILE A 131 4.59 4.97 19.44
N GLN A 132 4.64 6.12 20.11
CA GLN A 132 5.66 6.40 21.11
C GLN A 132 5.40 5.56 22.35
N LYS A 133 6.42 4.83 22.79
CA LYS A 133 6.30 3.95 23.96
C LYS A 133 6.35 4.77 25.26
N PHE A 134 5.30 4.63 26.06
CA PHE A 134 5.22 5.08 27.45
C PHE A 134 4.98 3.89 28.37
N GLU A 135 5.33 4.02 29.64
CA GLU A 135 5.16 2.98 30.65
C GLU A 135 3.86 3.16 31.45
N ALA A 136 3.19 2.05 31.74
CA ALA A 136 2.01 1.95 32.61
C ALA A 136 1.95 0.54 33.23
N LYS A 137 1.15 0.37 34.28
CA LYS A 137 0.99 -0.94 34.95
C LYS A 137 0.29 -1.96 34.06
N ASN A 138 -0.68 -1.50 33.26
CA ASN A 138 -1.45 -2.31 32.34
C ASN A 138 -1.51 -1.65 30.95
N ILE A 139 -1.73 -2.45 29.92
CA ILE A 139 -1.95 -2.00 28.55
C ILE A 139 -3.28 -2.54 28.06
N ALA A 140 -4.09 -1.66 27.49
CA ALA A 140 -5.27 -2.02 26.74
C ALA A 140 -5.20 -1.52 25.30
N ILE A 141 -5.82 -2.21 24.35
CA ILE A 141 -5.76 -1.88 22.92
C ILE A 141 -7.18 -1.87 22.34
N ILE A 142 -7.53 -0.84 21.58
CA ILE A 142 -8.73 -0.79 20.74
C ILE A 142 -8.28 -0.39 19.33
N ASP A 143 -8.48 -1.25 18.34
CA ASP A 143 -7.91 -1.05 17.01
C ASP A 143 -8.71 -1.76 15.91
N HIS A 144 -8.46 -1.39 14.65
CA HIS A 144 -9.01 -2.04 13.45
C HIS A 144 -7.91 -2.46 12.44
N HIS A 145 -6.63 -2.24 12.75
CA HIS A 145 -5.56 -2.72 11.88
C HIS A 145 -5.36 -4.24 12.00
N GLN A 146 -4.60 -4.81 11.07
CA GLN A 146 -4.24 -6.23 11.10
C GLN A 146 -3.35 -6.53 12.32
N VAL A 147 -3.62 -7.66 12.97
CA VAL A 147 -2.86 -8.08 14.16
C VAL A 147 -1.58 -8.76 13.73
N SER A 148 -0.44 -8.15 14.04
CA SER A 148 0.89 -8.69 13.66
C SER A 148 1.62 -9.37 14.83
N ARG A 149 1.09 -9.28 16.06
CA ARG A 149 1.73 -9.71 17.30
C ARG A 149 0.71 -10.26 18.30
N VAL A 150 1.19 -10.91 19.35
CA VAL A 150 0.34 -11.34 20.48
C VAL A 150 -0.16 -10.11 21.22
N LEU A 151 -1.48 -9.96 21.29
CA LEU A 151 -2.15 -8.85 21.97
C LEU A 151 -2.23 -9.09 23.49
N PRO A 152 -2.23 -8.02 24.31
CA PRO A 152 -2.61 -8.07 25.72
C PRO A 152 -4.02 -8.65 25.92
N GLU A 153 -4.34 -9.05 27.16
CA GLU A 153 -5.67 -9.58 27.49
C GLU A 153 -6.79 -8.54 27.32
N LEU A 154 -6.52 -7.27 27.66
CA LEU A 154 -7.44 -6.15 27.45
C LEU A 154 -7.30 -5.61 26.02
N SER A 155 -7.71 -6.37 25.01
CA SER A 155 -7.61 -5.92 23.61
C SER A 155 -8.88 -6.21 22.83
N GLU A 156 -9.37 -5.19 22.13
CA GLU A 156 -10.46 -5.27 21.16
C GLU A 156 -9.93 -4.85 19.78
N VAL A 157 -9.58 -5.83 18.95
CA VAL A 157 -9.12 -5.54 17.57
C VAL A 157 -10.07 -6.18 16.58
N ARG A 158 -10.67 -5.37 15.72
CA ARG A 158 -11.63 -5.84 14.72
C ARG A 158 -11.20 -5.43 13.32
N SER A 159 -10.33 -6.24 12.71
CA SER A 159 -9.64 -5.88 11.47
C SER A 159 -10.48 -5.86 10.20
N TYR A 160 -11.80 -6.06 10.33
CA TYR A 160 -12.77 -6.09 9.25
C TYR A 160 -13.69 -4.84 9.26
N GLN A 161 -13.52 -3.94 10.22
CA GLN A 161 -14.17 -2.63 10.26
C GLN A 161 -13.39 -1.62 9.44
N ALA A 162 -14.12 -0.71 8.79
CA ALA A 162 -13.51 0.35 8.00
C ALA A 162 -12.72 1.37 8.84
N SER A 163 -13.00 1.48 10.15
CA SER A 163 -12.25 2.37 11.05
C SER A 163 -12.31 1.94 12.52
N CYS A 164 -11.34 2.39 13.33
CA CYS A 164 -11.37 2.26 14.79
C CYS A 164 -12.52 3.06 15.42
N ALA A 165 -12.95 4.19 14.82
CA ALA A 165 -14.12 4.93 15.31
C ALA A 165 -15.39 4.07 15.29
N THR A 166 -15.57 3.18 14.30
CA THR A 166 -16.68 2.21 14.31
C THR A 166 -16.58 1.23 15.46
N VAL A 167 -15.39 0.70 15.72
CA VAL A 167 -15.15 -0.23 16.85
C VAL A 167 -15.53 0.44 18.17
N VAL A 168 -15.03 1.66 18.40
CA VAL A 168 -15.33 2.42 19.63
C VAL A 168 -16.81 2.80 19.71
N TRP A 169 -17.44 3.21 18.61
CA TRP A 169 -18.86 3.53 18.59
C TRP A 169 -19.72 2.33 18.99
N ASP A 170 -19.43 1.15 18.45
CA ASP A 170 -20.15 -0.07 18.83
C ASP A 170 -19.91 -0.44 20.30
N MET A 171 -18.68 -0.33 20.80
CA MET A 171 -18.41 -0.52 22.23
C MET A 171 -19.20 0.47 23.10
N LEU A 172 -19.36 1.73 22.68
CA LEU A 172 -20.19 2.71 23.39
C LEU A 172 -21.67 2.34 23.38
N ARG A 173 -22.20 1.81 22.27
CA ARG A 173 -23.57 1.30 22.21
C ARG A 173 -23.79 0.15 23.17
N GLN A 174 -22.83 -0.78 23.25
CA GLN A 174 -22.87 -1.92 24.17
C GLN A 174 -22.89 -1.49 25.65
N GLU A 175 -22.38 -0.30 25.97
CA GLU A 175 -22.42 0.33 27.29
C GLU A 175 -23.61 1.30 27.47
N GLU A 176 -24.54 1.34 26.51
CA GLU A 176 -25.69 2.24 26.46
C GLU A 176 -25.30 3.73 26.61
N PHE A 177 -24.11 4.10 26.13
CA PHE A 177 -23.63 5.49 26.21
C PHE A 177 -24.30 6.34 25.13
N PRO A 178 -24.94 7.47 25.48
CA PRO A 178 -25.76 8.25 24.55
C PRO A 178 -24.92 9.16 23.64
N VAL A 179 -24.22 8.58 22.67
CA VAL A 179 -23.33 9.29 21.73
C VAL A 179 -24.02 10.48 21.05
N ASN A 180 -25.27 10.30 20.65
CA ASN A 180 -26.05 11.28 19.91
C ASN A 180 -26.55 12.48 20.74
N ASP A 181 -26.41 12.45 22.07
CA ASP A 181 -26.71 13.60 22.93
C ASP A 181 -25.56 14.63 22.91
N ASP A 182 -24.35 14.21 22.50
CA ASP A 182 -23.19 15.07 22.28
C ASP A 182 -22.88 15.18 20.78
N ILE A 183 -23.43 16.21 20.15
CA ILE A 183 -23.24 16.50 18.72
C ILE A 183 -21.75 16.58 18.31
N LEU A 184 -20.85 17.01 19.21
CA LEU A 184 -19.42 17.12 18.90
C LEU A 184 -18.76 15.74 18.88
N LEU A 185 -19.15 14.85 19.81
CA LEU A 185 -18.70 13.47 19.82
C LEU A 185 -19.21 12.70 18.59
N ALA A 186 -20.52 12.80 18.30
CA ALA A 186 -21.10 12.17 17.11
C ALA A 186 -20.45 12.69 15.81
N THR A 187 -20.14 13.99 15.75
CA THR A 187 -19.42 14.58 14.61
C THR A 187 -17.98 14.08 14.51
N ALA A 188 -17.26 13.92 15.63
CA ALA A 188 -15.90 13.37 15.62
C ALA A 188 -15.89 11.94 15.06
N LEU A 189 -16.75 11.08 15.60
CA LEU A 189 -16.91 9.69 15.20
C LEU A 189 -17.28 9.55 13.72
N TYR A 190 -18.24 10.35 13.24
CA TYR A 190 -18.62 10.36 11.83
C TYR A 190 -17.45 10.78 10.93
N TYR A 191 -16.68 11.81 11.35
CA TYR A 191 -15.54 12.28 10.59
C TYR A 191 -14.41 11.24 10.51
N GLY A 192 -14.14 10.52 11.62
CA GLY A 192 -13.16 9.42 11.67
C GLY A 192 -13.50 8.30 10.68
N LEU A 193 -14.72 7.77 10.74
CA LEU A 193 -15.20 6.77 9.78
C LEU A 193 -15.09 7.28 8.33
N MET A 194 -15.53 8.51 8.07
CA MET A 194 -15.50 9.07 6.71
C MET A 194 -14.09 9.16 6.14
N THR A 195 -13.10 9.57 6.94
CA THR A 195 -11.73 9.73 6.45
C THR A 195 -11.04 8.41 6.19
N ASP A 196 -11.26 7.43 7.06
CA ASP A 196 -10.54 6.16 7.02
C ASP A 196 -11.13 5.19 5.98
N SER A 197 -12.43 5.32 5.71
CA SER A 197 -13.13 4.61 4.63
C SER A 197 -13.07 5.29 3.26
N ASN A 198 -12.08 6.16 3.03
CA ASN A 198 -11.89 6.89 1.78
C ASN A 198 -13.19 7.59 1.31
N ASN A 199 -13.73 8.47 2.17
CA ASN A 199 -15.00 9.17 1.98
C ASN A 199 -16.17 8.21 1.67
N PHE A 200 -16.26 7.14 2.45
CA PHE A 200 -17.26 6.06 2.39
C PHE A 200 -17.20 5.13 1.18
N SER A 201 -16.19 5.25 0.31
CA SER A 201 -16.05 4.34 -0.83
C SER A 201 -15.64 2.92 -0.42
N GLU A 202 -15.01 2.79 0.75
CA GLU A 202 -14.50 1.53 1.30
C GLU A 202 -15.34 1.03 2.51
N VAL A 203 -16.58 1.51 2.63
CA VAL A 203 -17.54 0.99 3.62
C VAL A 203 -18.21 -0.26 3.08
N HIS A 204 -17.88 -1.41 3.67
CA HIS A 204 -18.43 -2.70 3.28
C HIS A 204 -19.18 -3.41 4.41
N HIS A 205 -18.77 -3.23 5.66
CA HIS A 205 -19.37 -3.92 6.79
C HIS A 205 -20.68 -3.23 7.24
N PRO A 206 -21.76 -3.97 7.56
CA PRO A 206 -23.04 -3.36 7.98
C PRO A 206 -22.90 -2.40 9.17
N LEU A 207 -22.05 -2.72 10.14
CA LEU A 207 -21.81 -1.86 11.31
C LEU A 207 -21.28 -0.46 10.95
N ASP A 208 -20.43 -0.35 9.92
CA ASP A 208 -19.93 0.94 9.43
C ASP A 208 -21.09 1.73 8.78
N MET A 209 -21.99 1.05 8.06
CA MET A 209 -23.18 1.67 7.47
C MET A 209 -24.16 2.13 8.56
N ASP A 210 -24.39 1.31 9.58
CA ASP A 210 -25.24 1.64 10.72
C ASP A 210 -24.69 2.88 11.44
N MET A 211 -23.38 2.94 11.72
CA MET A 211 -22.75 4.11 12.31
C MET A 211 -22.93 5.37 11.45
N ARG A 212 -22.71 5.27 10.14
CA ARG A 212 -22.90 6.36 9.18
C ARG A 212 -24.33 6.91 9.21
N ASP A 213 -25.32 6.02 9.32
CA ASP A 213 -26.73 6.36 9.20
C ASP A 213 -27.37 6.76 10.54
N GLU A 214 -26.87 6.24 11.67
CA GLU A 214 -27.41 6.49 13.03
C GLU A 214 -26.81 7.73 13.72
N LEU A 215 -25.58 8.14 13.39
CA LEU A 215 -24.93 9.28 14.04
C LEU A 215 -25.62 10.60 13.68
N LYS A 216 -26.01 11.36 14.69
CA LYS A 216 -26.51 12.73 14.55
C LYS A 216 -25.32 13.68 14.60
N TYR A 217 -24.74 13.97 13.44
CA TYR A 217 -23.55 14.82 13.29
C TYR A 217 -23.88 16.22 12.72
N SER A 218 -22.94 17.14 12.84
CA SER A 218 -23.02 18.48 12.26
C SER A 218 -22.51 18.49 10.82
N VAL A 219 -23.43 18.53 9.86
CA VAL A 219 -23.11 18.61 8.42
C VAL A 219 -22.22 19.82 8.09
N SER A 220 -22.43 20.97 8.75
CA SER A 220 -21.64 22.18 8.51
C SER A 220 -20.19 22.01 8.95
N ILE A 221 -19.96 21.36 10.09
CA ILE A 221 -18.60 21.08 10.60
C ILE A 221 -17.89 20.07 9.70
N ILE A 222 -18.56 18.97 9.32
CA ILE A 222 -18.00 17.99 8.38
C ILE A 222 -17.64 18.66 7.05
N THR A 223 -18.54 19.47 6.50
CA THR A 223 -18.30 20.22 5.26
C THR A 223 -17.09 21.14 5.40
N LYS A 224 -16.95 21.83 6.54
CA LYS A 224 -15.78 22.67 6.82
C LYS A 224 -14.49 21.86 6.84
N PHE A 225 -14.45 20.73 7.56
CA PHE A 225 -13.25 19.90 7.67
C PHE A 225 -12.83 19.32 6.32
N LYS A 226 -13.77 18.78 5.55
CA LYS A 226 -13.53 18.24 4.20
C LYS A 226 -12.87 19.24 3.26
N ASN A 227 -13.21 20.52 3.37
CA ASN A 227 -12.72 21.58 2.49
C ASN A 227 -11.51 22.35 3.07
N SER A 228 -11.05 22.02 4.27
CA SER A 228 -9.96 22.74 4.96
C SER A 228 -8.66 21.94 5.00
N ASN A 229 -8.29 21.32 3.88
CA ASN A 229 -7.08 20.48 3.80
C ASN A 229 -5.78 21.28 3.62
N ILE A 230 -5.87 22.54 3.19
CA ILE A 230 -4.72 23.38 2.82
C ILE A 230 -4.69 24.61 3.74
N SER A 231 -3.54 24.89 4.34
CA SER A 231 -3.31 26.13 5.11
C SER A 231 -3.09 27.35 4.20
N GLN A 232 -3.17 28.56 4.76
CA GLN A 232 -2.91 29.79 4.00
C GLN A 232 -1.49 29.84 3.44
N ASP A 233 -0.50 29.37 4.20
CA ASP A 233 0.89 29.32 3.73
C ASP A 233 1.08 28.31 2.59
N GLU A 234 0.45 27.13 2.70
CA GLU A 234 0.48 26.12 1.64
C GLU A 234 -0.26 26.60 0.38
N LEU A 235 -1.39 27.30 0.54
CA LEU A 235 -2.10 27.93 -0.58
C LEU A 235 -1.24 28.99 -1.26
N ARG A 236 -0.53 29.82 -0.49
CA ARG A 236 0.42 30.80 -1.03
C ARG A 236 1.55 30.13 -1.80
N ILE A 237 2.13 29.05 -1.25
CA ILE A 237 3.19 28.27 -1.91
C ILE A 237 2.67 27.68 -3.23
N ALA A 238 1.47 27.07 -3.20
CA ALA A 238 0.84 26.53 -4.40
C ALA A 238 0.58 27.61 -5.46
N GLY A 239 0.03 28.76 -5.07
CA GLY A 239 -0.22 29.87 -5.99
C GLY A 239 1.05 30.38 -6.67
N ILE A 240 2.14 30.56 -5.91
CA ILE A 240 3.44 30.98 -6.47
C ILE A 240 4.01 29.90 -7.40
N ALA A 241 3.91 28.63 -7.01
CA ALA A 241 4.38 27.51 -7.81
C ALA A 241 3.66 27.43 -9.16
N LEU A 242 2.33 27.54 -9.18
CA LEU A 242 1.53 27.47 -10.41
C LEU A 242 1.89 28.58 -11.41
N LEU A 243 2.18 29.80 -10.92
CA LEU A 243 2.67 30.91 -11.75
C LEU A 243 4.03 30.64 -12.39
N GLY A 244 4.87 29.81 -11.76
CA GLY A 244 6.20 29.43 -12.23
C GLY A 244 6.23 28.15 -13.04
N SER A 245 5.10 27.68 -13.57
CA SER A 245 5.02 26.42 -14.30
C SER A 245 5.68 26.48 -15.70
N GLU A 246 6.40 25.42 -16.05
CA GLU A 246 7.09 25.29 -17.33
C GLU A 246 6.47 24.15 -18.15
N TYR A 247 5.65 24.52 -19.13
CA TYR A 247 4.95 23.57 -19.99
C TYR A 247 5.75 23.21 -21.25
N TYR A 248 5.83 21.91 -21.55
CA TYR A 248 6.54 21.32 -22.68
C TYR A 248 5.56 20.66 -23.65
N ARG A 249 5.28 21.38 -24.75
CA ARG A 249 4.26 21.01 -25.74
C ARG A 249 4.50 19.68 -26.45
N ASP A 250 5.76 19.35 -26.76
CA ASP A 250 6.07 18.18 -27.59
C ASP A 250 5.63 16.85 -26.95
N TYR A 251 5.51 16.82 -25.61
CA TYR A 251 5.19 15.63 -24.84
C TYR A 251 4.19 15.90 -23.70
N HIS A 252 3.46 17.02 -23.77
CA HIS A 252 2.36 17.34 -22.86
C HIS A 252 2.70 17.24 -21.37
N TYR A 253 3.91 17.64 -20.95
CA TYR A 253 4.30 17.62 -19.54
C TYR A 253 4.63 19.01 -18.98
N THR A 254 4.53 19.15 -17.67
CA THR A 254 4.90 20.37 -16.95
C THR A 254 5.90 20.12 -15.84
N ILE A 255 6.83 21.06 -15.63
CA ILE A 255 7.78 21.05 -14.52
C ILE A 255 7.54 22.28 -13.66
N VAL A 256 7.40 22.08 -12.34
CA VAL A 256 7.14 23.17 -11.39
C VAL A 256 8.08 23.09 -10.20
N LYS A 257 8.76 24.19 -9.93
CA LYS A 257 9.52 24.39 -8.69
C LYS A 257 8.63 25.08 -7.66
N THR A 258 8.68 24.62 -6.41
CA THR A 258 8.02 25.27 -5.27
C THR A 258 9.05 25.80 -4.27
N ASP A 259 8.61 26.70 -3.40
CA ASP A 259 9.30 26.97 -2.13
C ASP A 259 9.34 25.67 -1.27
N PRO A 260 10.27 25.56 -0.30
CA PRO A 260 10.33 24.41 0.60
C PRO A 260 8.99 24.20 1.32
N CYS A 261 8.39 23.03 1.15
CA CYS A 261 7.09 22.68 1.73
C CYS A 261 7.01 21.19 2.07
N ASP A 262 5.94 20.80 2.76
CA ASP A 262 5.65 19.39 3.00
C ASP A 262 5.33 18.67 1.67
N PRO A 263 5.71 17.38 1.50
CA PRO A 263 5.39 16.61 0.30
C PRO A 263 3.91 16.58 -0.08
N ASN A 264 2.99 16.70 0.89
CA ASN A 264 1.55 16.77 0.61
C ASN A 264 1.19 17.98 -0.28
N VAL A 265 1.86 19.11 -0.08
CA VAL A 265 1.67 20.33 -0.88
C VAL A 265 2.12 20.11 -2.32
N LEU A 266 3.24 19.40 -2.52
CA LEU A 266 3.68 19.01 -3.86
C LEU A 266 2.60 18.17 -4.56
N GLY A 267 1.99 17.25 -3.81
CA GLY A 267 0.88 16.43 -4.29
C GLY A 267 -0.34 17.23 -4.72
N ILE A 268 -0.76 18.21 -3.90
CA ILE A 268 -1.87 19.13 -4.22
C ILE A 268 -1.60 19.91 -5.50
N ILE A 269 -0.41 20.52 -5.61
CA ILE A 269 -0.02 21.28 -6.81
C ILE A 269 -0.01 20.37 -8.03
N SER A 270 0.50 19.13 -7.87
CA SER A 270 0.53 18.16 -8.95
C SER A 270 -0.87 17.75 -9.42
N ASP A 271 -1.80 17.52 -8.48
CA ASP A 271 -3.19 17.18 -8.79
C ASP A 271 -3.87 18.34 -9.54
N MET A 272 -3.67 19.60 -9.13
CA MET A 272 -4.18 20.78 -9.84
C MET A 272 -3.61 20.93 -11.26
N LEU A 273 -2.32 20.62 -11.46
CA LEU A 273 -1.68 20.71 -12.77
C LEU A 273 -2.22 19.65 -13.74
N LEU A 274 -2.58 18.47 -13.24
CA LEU A 274 -3.13 17.38 -14.05
C LEU A 274 -4.59 17.61 -14.48
N GLU A 275 -5.29 18.59 -13.87
CA GLU A 275 -6.62 19.04 -14.31
C GLU A 275 -6.56 19.97 -15.54
N VAL A 276 -5.36 20.38 -15.97
CA VAL A 276 -5.18 21.22 -17.17
C VAL A 276 -5.28 20.35 -18.42
N GLU A 277 -6.15 20.72 -19.36
CA GLU A 277 -6.50 19.96 -20.58
C GLU A 277 -5.29 19.38 -21.34
N ASP A 278 -4.21 20.15 -21.46
CA ASP A 278 -3.03 19.79 -22.25
C ASP A 278 -1.89 19.15 -21.42
N VAL A 279 -2.10 18.85 -20.13
CA VAL A 279 -1.07 18.30 -19.23
C VAL A 279 -1.35 16.83 -18.92
N ASP A 280 -0.61 15.95 -19.60
CA ASP A 280 -0.67 14.49 -19.42
C ASP A 280 0.13 14.03 -18.18
N CYS A 281 1.20 14.77 -17.86
CA CYS A 281 2.15 14.41 -16.81
C CYS A 281 2.75 15.66 -16.16
N CYS A 282 2.99 15.63 -14.85
CA CYS A 282 3.69 16.73 -14.17
C CYS A 282 4.77 16.25 -13.20
N LEU A 283 5.82 17.06 -13.08
CA LEU A 283 6.84 16.96 -12.04
C LEU A 283 6.81 18.24 -11.20
N VAL A 284 6.53 18.10 -9.91
CA VAL A 284 6.58 19.20 -8.93
C VAL A 284 7.68 18.89 -7.92
N TYR A 285 8.53 19.87 -7.60
CA TYR A 285 9.64 19.64 -6.68
C TYR A 285 9.95 20.83 -5.76
N SER A 286 10.43 20.52 -4.55
CA SER A 286 10.92 21.48 -3.56
C SER A 286 12.36 21.17 -3.17
N ILE A 287 13.20 22.20 -3.12
CA ILE A 287 14.61 22.09 -2.72
C ILE A 287 14.71 22.35 -1.22
N HIS A 288 15.23 21.39 -0.46
CA HIS A 288 15.51 21.52 0.98
C HIS A 288 17.02 21.46 1.24
N GLU A 289 17.44 21.78 2.46
CA GLU A 289 18.85 21.76 2.87
C GLU A 289 19.51 20.39 2.66
N GLY A 290 18.82 19.30 3.03
CA GLY A 290 19.33 17.93 2.94
C GLY A 290 19.08 17.22 1.60
N GLY A 291 18.30 17.81 0.70
CA GLY A 291 17.90 17.15 -0.55
C GLY A 291 16.63 17.73 -1.16
N ILE A 292 16.15 17.09 -2.22
CA ILE A 292 15.00 17.54 -3.00
C ILE A 292 13.87 16.54 -2.82
N LYS A 293 12.65 17.02 -2.62
CA LYS A 293 11.44 16.21 -2.65
C LYS A 293 10.73 16.42 -3.98
N ILE A 294 10.23 15.34 -4.57
CA ILE A 294 9.49 15.39 -5.83
C ILE A 294 8.12 14.73 -5.67
N SER A 295 7.16 15.23 -6.44
CA SER A 295 5.85 14.63 -6.69
C SER A 295 5.68 14.50 -8.20
N VAL A 296 5.24 13.32 -8.63
CA VAL A 296 4.97 13.00 -10.04
C VAL A 296 3.51 12.58 -10.17
N ARG A 297 2.83 13.10 -11.20
CA ARG A 297 1.50 12.65 -11.60
C ARG A 297 1.47 12.36 -13.08
N SER A 298 0.64 11.39 -13.47
CA SER A 298 0.33 11.07 -14.86
C SER A 298 -1.12 10.64 -14.97
N CYS A 299 -1.82 11.13 -15.99
CA CYS A 299 -3.18 10.70 -16.35
C CYS A 299 -3.21 9.83 -17.63
N VAL A 300 -2.05 9.59 -18.25
CA VAL A 300 -1.93 8.79 -19.48
C VAL A 300 -1.27 7.44 -19.22
N ARG A 301 -1.73 6.41 -19.95
CA ARG A 301 -1.23 5.03 -19.79
C ARG A 301 0.21 4.86 -20.26
N GLU A 302 0.68 5.73 -21.14
CA GLU A 302 2.02 5.77 -21.71
C GLU A 302 3.07 6.17 -20.67
N VAL A 303 2.68 6.76 -19.54
CA VAL A 303 3.59 7.21 -18.49
C VAL A 303 3.11 6.69 -17.14
N LYS A 304 3.82 5.71 -16.57
CA LYS A 304 3.64 5.31 -15.17
C LYS A 304 4.39 6.27 -14.25
N ALA A 305 3.71 6.92 -13.32
CA ALA A 305 4.28 7.95 -12.44
C ALA A 305 5.37 7.39 -11.52
N ASP A 306 5.20 6.18 -10.98
CA ASP A 306 6.16 5.49 -10.12
C ASP A 306 7.46 5.17 -10.86
N GLU A 307 7.33 4.74 -12.11
CA GLU A 307 8.45 4.49 -13.00
C GLU A 307 9.20 5.78 -13.38
N LEU A 308 8.47 6.85 -13.69
CA LEU A 308 9.06 8.15 -13.98
C LEU A 308 9.80 8.70 -12.74
N ALA A 309 9.23 8.58 -11.54
CA ALA A 309 9.89 8.97 -10.31
C ALA A 309 11.20 8.18 -10.08
N LYS A 310 11.18 6.85 -10.30
CA LYS A 310 12.39 6.00 -10.27
C LYS A 310 13.43 6.47 -11.29
N PHE A 311 13.01 6.80 -12.51
CA PHE A 311 13.90 7.27 -13.57
C PHE A 311 14.56 8.62 -13.24
N ILE A 312 13.79 9.57 -12.70
CA ILE A 312 14.27 10.90 -12.31
C ILE A 312 15.28 10.78 -11.15
N CYS A 313 14.98 9.97 -10.14
CA CYS A 313 15.82 9.81 -8.96
C CYS A 313 17.04 8.90 -9.19
N ASN A 314 17.10 8.17 -10.31
CA ASN A 314 18.13 7.16 -10.54
C ASN A 314 19.56 7.73 -10.41
N GLY A 315 20.34 7.11 -9.52
CA GLY A 315 21.73 7.47 -9.23
C GLY A 315 21.90 8.61 -8.22
N VAL A 316 20.83 9.29 -7.80
CA VAL A 316 20.89 10.46 -6.89
C VAL A 316 19.87 10.42 -5.75
N GLY A 317 19.04 9.39 -5.70
CA GLY A 317 17.97 9.26 -4.71
C GLY A 317 17.14 8.01 -4.93
N ASP A 318 15.94 8.05 -4.36
CA ASP A 318 14.96 6.99 -4.50
C ASP A 318 13.59 7.57 -4.91
N GLY A 319 12.83 6.81 -5.69
CA GLY A 319 11.54 7.21 -6.22
C GLY A 319 10.60 6.01 -6.31
N GLY A 320 9.30 6.25 -6.21
CA GLY A 320 8.29 5.20 -6.23
C GLY A 320 6.89 5.72 -5.94
N GLY A 321 5.94 4.80 -5.83
CA GLY A 321 4.53 5.10 -5.60
C GLY A 321 3.64 4.25 -6.49
N HIS A 322 2.54 4.83 -6.95
CA HIS A 322 1.55 4.18 -7.81
C HIS A 322 1.63 4.68 -9.25
N ARG A 323 0.95 3.96 -10.15
CA ARG A 323 0.91 4.24 -11.61
C ARG A 323 0.52 5.68 -11.95
N VAL A 324 -0.39 6.28 -11.17
CA VAL A 324 -0.94 7.64 -11.40
C VAL A 324 -0.28 8.67 -10.48
N LYS A 325 0.11 8.28 -9.26
CA LYS A 325 0.62 9.17 -8.22
C LYS A 325 1.89 8.61 -7.60
N ALA A 326 3.00 9.33 -7.74
CA ALA A 326 4.28 8.93 -7.21
C ALA A 326 5.03 10.10 -6.59
N GLY A 327 6.12 9.78 -5.90
CA GLY A 327 7.02 10.75 -5.31
C GLY A 327 8.44 10.21 -5.20
N GLY A 328 9.33 11.03 -4.68
CA GLY A 328 10.72 10.65 -4.53
C GLY A 328 11.52 11.63 -3.69
N SER A 329 12.71 11.20 -3.31
CA SER A 329 13.66 11.98 -2.54
C SER A 329 15.05 11.87 -3.17
N ILE A 330 15.60 12.99 -3.59
CA ILE A 330 16.98 13.12 -4.06
C ILE A 330 17.84 13.59 -2.89
N ARG A 331 18.99 12.96 -2.68
CA ARG A 331 19.92 13.31 -1.60
C ARG A 331 20.94 14.31 -2.12
N ARG A 332 21.09 15.44 -1.43
CA ARG A 332 22.06 16.48 -1.81
C ARG A 332 23.48 15.91 -1.97
N ALA A 333 23.92 15.08 -1.02
CA ALA A 333 25.24 14.47 -1.04
C ALA A 333 25.51 13.65 -2.33
N LEU A 334 24.49 12.99 -2.89
CA LEU A 334 24.66 12.21 -4.12
C LEU A 334 24.77 13.09 -5.37
N LEU A 335 24.13 14.26 -5.37
CA LEU A 335 24.31 15.27 -6.42
C LEU A 335 25.71 15.89 -6.35
N GLU A 336 26.17 16.23 -5.15
CA GLU A 336 27.50 16.82 -4.92
C GLU A 336 28.62 15.82 -5.29
N LEU A 337 28.43 14.53 -5.03
CA LEU A 337 29.35 13.47 -5.49
C LEU A 337 29.46 13.37 -7.02
N GLN A 338 28.46 13.87 -7.75
CA GLN A 338 28.46 13.99 -9.21
C GLN A 338 28.90 15.38 -9.67
N GLU A 339 29.53 16.16 -8.78
CA GLU A 339 30.02 17.53 -9.03
C GLU A 339 28.94 18.51 -9.49
N MET A 340 27.67 18.22 -9.16
CA MET A 340 26.56 19.12 -9.47
C MET A 340 26.43 20.22 -8.42
N ASP A 341 26.35 21.46 -8.88
CA ASP A 341 26.02 22.61 -8.05
C ASP A 341 24.57 22.53 -7.53
N TYR A 342 24.39 22.73 -6.22
CA TYR A 342 23.09 22.63 -5.54
C TYR A 342 22.32 23.97 -5.55
N ALA A 343 22.43 24.72 -6.65
CA ALA A 343 21.68 25.94 -6.89
C ALA A 343 20.39 25.67 -7.68
N ALA A 344 19.34 26.44 -7.41
CA ALA A 344 18.03 26.24 -8.03
C ALA A 344 18.04 26.19 -9.57
N PRO A 345 18.79 27.03 -10.31
CA PRO A 345 18.87 26.95 -11.77
C PRO A 345 19.49 25.63 -12.27
N THR A 346 20.53 25.15 -11.58
CA THR A 346 21.21 23.89 -11.91
C THR A 346 20.29 22.70 -11.69
N ILE A 347 19.57 22.68 -10.56
CA ILE A 347 18.56 21.66 -10.27
C ILE A 347 17.41 21.69 -11.26
N GLN A 348 16.96 22.87 -11.67
CA GLN A 348 15.93 23.00 -12.70
C GLN A 348 16.41 22.40 -14.02
N GLN A 349 17.63 22.72 -14.46
CA GLN A 349 18.21 22.14 -15.67
C GLN A 349 18.39 20.62 -15.58
N PHE A 350 18.73 20.10 -14.40
CA PHE A 350 18.77 18.66 -14.14
C PHE A 350 17.42 17.99 -14.41
N PHE A 351 16.34 18.53 -13.84
CA PHE A 351 15.00 17.98 -14.06
C PHE A 351 14.53 18.11 -15.51
N ARG A 352 14.81 19.25 -16.17
CA ARG A 352 14.55 19.41 -17.60
C ARG A 352 15.24 18.33 -18.43
N SER A 353 16.52 18.07 -18.16
CA SER A 353 17.29 17.03 -18.85
C SER A 353 16.74 15.63 -18.61
N ARG A 354 16.40 15.29 -17.36
CA ARG A 354 15.81 14.00 -17.00
C ARG A 354 14.44 13.79 -17.67
N MET A 355 13.53 14.76 -17.57
CA MET A 355 12.22 14.69 -18.21
C MET A 355 12.35 14.57 -19.72
N HIS A 356 13.13 15.45 -20.36
CA HIS A 356 13.34 15.40 -21.80
C HIS A 356 13.92 14.06 -22.27
N SER A 357 14.90 13.52 -21.54
CA SER A 357 15.49 12.21 -21.84
C SER A 357 14.48 11.08 -21.70
N TYR A 358 13.64 11.11 -20.66
CA TYR A 358 12.60 10.10 -20.45
C TYR A 358 11.64 10.02 -21.63
N PHE A 359 11.15 11.16 -22.12
CA PHE A 359 10.19 11.18 -23.23
C PHE A 359 10.85 10.94 -24.59
N ARG A 360 11.98 11.60 -24.86
CA ARG A 360 12.66 11.52 -26.17
C ARG A 360 13.33 10.17 -26.42
N ASN A 361 13.91 9.56 -25.39
CA ASN A 361 14.69 8.33 -25.52
C ASN A 361 13.87 7.09 -25.14
N THR A 362 12.55 7.13 -25.36
CA THR A 362 11.65 5.99 -25.17
C THR A 362 10.92 5.66 -26.48
N GLU A 363 11.03 4.42 -26.94
CA GLU A 363 10.19 3.85 -27.99
C GLU A 363 8.90 3.31 -27.36
N ILE A 364 7.74 3.57 -27.97
CA ILE A 364 6.45 3.03 -27.55
C ILE A 364 5.88 2.19 -28.70
N ILE A 365 5.56 0.94 -28.39
CA ILE A 365 5.02 -0.04 -29.33
C ILE A 365 3.63 -0.45 -28.84
N TYR A 366 2.64 -0.29 -29.71
CA TYR A 366 1.29 -0.81 -29.51
C TYR A 366 1.12 -2.08 -30.34
N ALA A 367 1.11 -3.25 -29.69
CA ALA A 367 1.16 -4.54 -30.38
C ALA A 367 -0.06 -4.79 -31.30
N ASP A 368 -1.19 -4.11 -31.06
CA ASP A 368 -2.41 -4.21 -31.85
C ASP A 368 -2.27 -3.71 -33.30
N SER A 369 -1.40 -2.73 -33.50
CA SER A 369 -1.19 -1.99 -34.74
C SER A 369 0.25 -2.08 -35.24
N TYR A 370 1.16 -2.57 -34.39
CA TYR A 370 2.55 -2.79 -34.72
C TYR A 370 2.73 -3.95 -35.68
N LYS A 371 3.44 -3.70 -36.78
CA LYS A 371 3.93 -4.74 -37.69
C LYS A 371 5.42 -4.92 -37.43
N ALA A 372 5.75 -6.00 -36.72
CA ALA A 372 7.14 -6.32 -36.45
C ALA A 372 7.91 -6.59 -37.74
N ASP A 373 8.99 -5.82 -37.97
CA ASP A 373 9.99 -6.18 -38.97
C ASP A 373 10.93 -7.23 -38.36
N THR A 374 10.69 -8.49 -38.73
CA THR A 374 11.48 -9.63 -38.26
C THR A 374 12.71 -9.90 -39.13
N SER A 375 12.91 -9.15 -40.23
CA SER A 375 14.00 -9.42 -41.18
C SER A 375 15.39 -9.26 -40.56
N SER A 376 15.53 -8.38 -39.57
CA SER A 376 16.78 -8.14 -38.84
C SER A 376 16.83 -8.85 -37.48
N MET A 377 15.88 -9.74 -37.17
CA MET A 377 15.78 -10.42 -35.88
C MET A 377 16.34 -11.85 -35.95
N GLN A 378 17.03 -12.27 -34.90
CA GLN A 378 17.54 -13.64 -34.79
C GLN A 378 16.43 -14.59 -34.34
N SER A 379 16.43 -15.83 -34.85
CA SER A 379 15.50 -16.87 -34.42
C SER A 379 15.97 -17.57 -33.14
N TYR A 380 15.04 -17.80 -32.23
CA TYR A 380 15.28 -18.52 -30.97
C TYR A 380 14.19 -19.54 -30.71
N ARG A 381 14.55 -20.60 -29.99
CA ARG A 381 13.63 -21.61 -29.47
C ARG A 381 13.60 -21.53 -27.96
N LYS A 382 12.41 -21.64 -27.38
CA LYS A 382 12.26 -21.74 -25.93
C LYS A 382 12.87 -23.05 -25.43
N LYS A 383 13.72 -22.98 -24.41
CA LYS A 383 14.35 -24.14 -23.78
C LYS A 383 13.30 -24.96 -23.03
N ARG A 384 13.57 -26.27 -22.91
CA ARG A 384 12.83 -27.13 -21.97
C ARG A 384 13.36 -26.89 -20.58
N ILE A 385 12.61 -26.15 -19.78
CA ILE A 385 12.98 -25.75 -18.42
C ILE A 385 11.87 -26.10 -17.44
N LYS A 386 12.29 -26.41 -16.20
CA LYS A 386 11.38 -26.70 -15.09
C LYS A 386 10.87 -25.38 -14.51
N VAL A 387 9.56 -25.25 -14.43
CA VAL A 387 8.79 -24.11 -13.92
C VAL A 387 7.67 -24.63 -13.02
N GLY A 388 6.79 -23.76 -12.53
CA GLY A 388 5.72 -24.13 -11.61
C GLY A 388 4.32 -23.92 -12.20
N TYR A 389 3.31 -24.50 -11.58
CA TYR A 389 1.91 -24.17 -11.80
C TYR A 389 1.05 -24.49 -10.57
N VAL A 390 -0.09 -23.81 -10.45
CA VAL A 390 -1.12 -24.05 -9.43
C VAL A 390 -2.46 -24.10 -10.14
N LYS A 391 -3.32 -25.08 -9.84
CA LYS A 391 -4.72 -24.99 -10.28
C LYS A 391 -5.44 -24.04 -9.34
N ALA A 392 -6.08 -23.00 -9.88
CA ALA A 392 -6.67 -21.97 -9.04
C ALA A 392 -7.76 -22.54 -8.11
N THR A 393 -8.50 -23.55 -8.58
CA THR A 393 -9.54 -24.26 -7.82
C THR A 393 -9.03 -25.04 -6.61
N ASP A 394 -7.73 -25.33 -6.54
CA ASP A 394 -7.14 -26.00 -5.38
C ASP A 394 -6.94 -25.02 -4.20
N VAL A 395 -7.02 -23.71 -4.47
CA VAL A 395 -6.82 -22.64 -3.49
C VAL A 395 -8.11 -21.87 -3.20
N VAL A 396 -8.86 -21.49 -4.23
CA VAL A 396 -10.13 -20.77 -4.11
C VAL A 396 -11.21 -21.39 -4.99
N PRO A 397 -12.49 -21.39 -4.57
CA PRO A 397 -13.56 -22.02 -5.36
C PRO A 397 -13.76 -21.38 -6.74
N ALA A 398 -14.17 -22.18 -7.73
CA ALA A 398 -14.62 -21.65 -9.02
C ALA A 398 -15.82 -20.71 -8.86
N GLY A 399 -15.85 -19.66 -9.68
CA GLY A 399 -16.82 -18.56 -9.61
C GLY A 399 -16.38 -17.37 -8.75
N THR A 400 -15.28 -17.50 -7.99
CA THR A 400 -14.75 -16.43 -7.15
C THR A 400 -14.03 -15.37 -7.99
N ARG A 401 -14.26 -14.08 -7.73
CA ARG A 401 -13.37 -13.03 -8.24
C ARG A 401 -12.14 -12.96 -7.36
N SER A 402 -10.97 -13.03 -7.97
CA SER A 402 -9.73 -13.11 -7.21
C SER A 402 -8.69 -12.11 -7.68
N ILE A 403 -7.88 -11.68 -6.73
CA ILE A 403 -6.70 -10.85 -6.96
C ILE A 403 -5.48 -11.67 -6.58
N ILE A 404 -4.59 -11.95 -7.52
CA ILE A 404 -3.29 -12.52 -7.19
C ILE A 404 -2.33 -11.39 -6.91
N ARG A 405 -1.83 -11.31 -5.68
CA ARG A 405 -0.77 -10.39 -5.31
C ARG A 405 0.58 -11.00 -5.67
N THR A 406 1.33 -10.28 -6.49
CA THR A 406 2.67 -10.66 -6.92
C THR A 406 3.66 -9.54 -6.67
N LEU A 407 4.95 -9.81 -6.86
CA LEU A 407 5.98 -8.77 -6.82
C LEU A 407 5.79 -7.71 -7.93
N GLU A 408 5.17 -8.09 -9.05
CA GLU A 408 4.93 -7.24 -10.22
C GLU A 408 3.64 -6.41 -10.11
N GLY A 409 2.83 -6.69 -9.10
CA GLY A 409 1.54 -6.06 -8.85
C GLY A 409 0.41 -7.06 -8.66
N ASP A 410 -0.77 -6.51 -8.43
CA ASP A 410 -2.01 -7.26 -8.27
C ASP A 410 -2.56 -7.65 -9.66
N VAL A 411 -2.90 -8.92 -9.85
CA VAL A 411 -3.48 -9.47 -11.07
C VAL A 411 -4.93 -9.87 -10.79
N ASP A 412 -5.86 -9.12 -11.37
CA ASP A 412 -7.29 -9.41 -11.28
C ASP A 412 -7.69 -10.52 -12.25
N MET A 413 -8.31 -11.58 -11.75
CA MET A 413 -8.93 -12.58 -12.61
C MET A 413 -10.11 -13.32 -11.96
N PRO A 414 -11.13 -13.69 -12.75
CA PRO A 414 -12.13 -14.65 -12.29
C PRO A 414 -11.53 -16.05 -12.27
N VAL A 415 -11.80 -16.80 -11.20
CA VAL A 415 -11.43 -18.22 -11.12
C VAL A 415 -12.54 -19.06 -11.71
N THR A 416 -12.22 -19.86 -12.73
CA THR A 416 -13.10 -20.86 -13.35
C THR A 416 -12.53 -22.26 -13.16
N ASP A 417 -13.32 -23.31 -13.42
CA ASP A 417 -12.90 -24.71 -13.27
C ASP A 417 -11.65 -25.07 -14.11
N ASP A 418 -11.44 -24.36 -15.22
CA ASP A 418 -10.30 -24.52 -16.12
C ASP A 418 -9.15 -23.52 -15.86
N THR A 419 -9.22 -22.73 -14.79
CA THR A 419 -8.18 -21.73 -14.49
C THR A 419 -6.93 -22.38 -13.89
N VAL A 420 -5.79 -22.11 -14.51
CA VAL A 420 -4.46 -22.51 -14.03
C VAL A 420 -3.54 -21.31 -14.00
N ILE A 421 -2.73 -21.25 -12.95
CA ILE A 421 -1.77 -20.19 -12.68
C ILE A 421 -0.39 -20.78 -12.97
N ALA A 422 0.22 -20.43 -14.10
CA ALA A 422 1.60 -20.83 -14.37
C ALA A 422 2.58 -19.91 -13.62
N ILE A 423 3.62 -20.48 -13.03
CA ILE A 423 4.69 -19.78 -12.30
C ILE A 423 5.97 -19.89 -13.11
N GLY A 424 6.53 -18.77 -13.52
CA GLY A 424 7.74 -18.73 -14.35
C GLY A 424 9.05 -18.95 -13.59
N ILE A 425 10.16 -18.48 -14.16
CA ILE A 425 11.52 -18.82 -13.67
C ILE A 425 12.04 -17.91 -12.55
N GLN A 426 11.45 -16.74 -12.38
CA GLN A 426 11.70 -15.78 -11.30
C GLN A 426 10.51 -15.69 -10.33
N GLY A 427 9.45 -16.46 -10.58
CA GLY A 427 8.23 -16.46 -9.78
C GLY A 427 7.09 -15.65 -10.37
N GLU A 428 7.26 -15.15 -11.59
CA GLU A 428 6.25 -14.42 -12.35
C GLU A 428 5.00 -15.27 -12.58
N ILE A 429 3.82 -14.64 -12.48
CA ILE A 429 2.54 -15.35 -12.47
C ILE A 429 1.76 -15.09 -13.76
N TYR A 430 1.34 -16.18 -14.41
CA TYR A 430 0.55 -16.15 -15.64
C TYR A 430 -0.73 -16.97 -15.49
N PRO A 431 -1.87 -16.32 -15.19
CA PRO A 431 -3.17 -16.96 -15.28
C PRO A 431 -3.51 -17.34 -16.72
N MET A 432 -4.03 -18.55 -16.93
CA MET A 432 -4.51 -19.01 -18.22
C MET A 432 -5.51 -20.15 -18.07
N LYS A 433 -6.09 -20.57 -19.20
CA LYS A 433 -6.94 -21.75 -19.26
C LYS A 433 -6.10 -23.02 -19.35
N TRP A 434 -6.61 -24.11 -18.77
CA TRP A 434 -5.96 -25.42 -18.77
C TRP A 434 -5.61 -25.90 -20.18
N ASP A 435 -6.51 -25.71 -21.15
CA ASP A 435 -6.28 -26.08 -22.55
C ASP A 435 -5.12 -25.32 -23.20
N ASP A 436 -4.88 -24.07 -22.81
CA ASP A 436 -3.73 -23.31 -23.30
C ASP A 436 -2.45 -23.64 -22.55
N PHE A 437 -2.57 -24.00 -21.28
CA PHE A 437 -1.46 -24.48 -20.46
C PHE A 437 -0.86 -25.77 -21.02
N ILE A 438 -1.68 -26.80 -21.31
CA ILE A 438 -1.18 -28.09 -21.82
C ILE A 438 -0.54 -28.01 -23.21
N LYS A 439 -0.82 -26.95 -23.99
CA LYS A 439 -0.12 -26.68 -25.26
C LYS A 439 1.30 -26.16 -25.05
N LYS A 440 1.55 -25.50 -23.91
CA LYS A 440 2.79 -24.79 -23.58
C LYS A 440 3.65 -25.52 -22.55
N TYR A 441 3.03 -26.33 -21.69
CA TYR A 441 3.65 -26.95 -20.53
C TYR A 441 3.22 -28.42 -20.38
N GLU A 442 4.15 -29.23 -19.87
CA GLU A 442 3.96 -30.61 -19.49
C GLU A 442 3.94 -30.70 -17.95
N PRO A 443 2.77 -30.89 -17.31
CA PRO A 443 2.68 -30.96 -15.85
C PRO A 443 3.43 -32.17 -15.32
N THR A 444 4.14 -32.00 -14.20
CA THR A 444 4.77 -33.09 -13.46
C THR A 444 4.21 -33.14 -12.05
N SER A 445 4.33 -34.29 -11.39
CA SER A 445 3.86 -34.48 -10.01
C SER A 445 4.90 -34.06 -8.96
N GLU A 446 6.00 -33.44 -9.38
CA GLU A 446 7.09 -33.06 -8.47
C GLU A 446 6.76 -31.76 -7.73
N PRO A 447 7.14 -31.62 -6.45
CA PRO A 447 7.01 -30.35 -5.74
C PRO A 447 7.84 -29.26 -6.43
N TYR A 448 7.25 -28.07 -6.56
CA TYR A 448 7.91 -26.91 -7.15
C TYR A 448 8.68 -26.12 -6.09
N ASN A 449 9.92 -25.73 -6.41
CA ASN A 449 10.71 -24.85 -5.54
C ASN A 449 10.65 -23.43 -6.09
N TYR A 450 10.06 -22.52 -5.33
CA TYR A 450 9.83 -21.15 -5.77
C TYR A 450 11.13 -20.34 -5.76
N PRO A 451 11.49 -19.66 -6.87
CA PRO A 451 12.75 -18.93 -7.00
C PRO A 451 12.66 -17.45 -6.58
N GLY A 452 11.46 -16.91 -6.31
CA GLY A 452 11.24 -15.49 -6.03
C GLY A 452 11.36 -15.12 -4.54
N GLU A 453 11.56 -13.82 -4.26
CA GLU A 453 11.69 -13.28 -2.90
C GLU A 453 10.33 -13.05 -2.19
N TYR A 454 9.25 -12.91 -2.96
CA TYR A 454 7.89 -12.71 -2.45
C TYR A 454 7.01 -13.89 -2.86
N ALA A 455 6.44 -14.60 -1.89
CA ALA A 455 5.50 -15.69 -2.14
C ALA A 455 4.15 -15.11 -2.60
N PRO A 456 3.68 -15.41 -3.81
CA PRO A 456 2.45 -14.84 -4.34
C PRO A 456 1.24 -15.38 -3.57
N THR A 457 0.28 -14.51 -3.31
CA THR A 457 -0.97 -14.85 -2.61
C THR A 457 -2.17 -14.61 -3.50
N ILE A 458 -3.23 -15.40 -3.32
CA ILE A 458 -4.51 -15.18 -3.98
C ILE A 458 -5.52 -14.71 -2.94
N LYS A 459 -6.17 -13.58 -3.20
CA LYS A 459 -7.19 -12.98 -2.35
C LYS A 459 -8.56 -13.12 -3.00
N ALA A 460 -9.52 -13.72 -2.30
CA ALA A 460 -10.92 -13.70 -2.70
C ALA A 460 -11.48 -12.29 -2.45
N VAL A 461 -12.05 -11.65 -3.48
CA VAL A 461 -12.53 -10.27 -3.39
C VAL A 461 -13.75 -10.19 -2.47
N GLU A 462 -14.63 -11.18 -2.53
CA GLU A 462 -15.90 -11.18 -1.83
C GLU A 462 -15.75 -11.39 -0.31
N THR A 463 -14.82 -12.25 0.11
CA THR A 463 -14.61 -12.56 1.54
C THR A 463 -13.43 -11.81 2.14
N GLY A 464 -12.49 -11.37 1.32
CA GLY A 464 -11.23 -10.77 1.76
C GLY A 464 -10.16 -11.78 2.18
N ASP A 465 -10.48 -13.08 2.17
CA ASP A 465 -9.55 -14.14 2.55
C ASP A 465 -8.37 -14.19 1.58
N SER A 466 -7.16 -14.34 2.11
CA SER A 466 -5.93 -14.40 1.33
C SER A 466 -5.16 -15.68 1.66
N GLU A 467 -4.82 -16.43 0.63
CA GLU A 467 -4.10 -17.71 0.75
C GLU A 467 -2.78 -17.68 -0.03
N ASN A 468 -1.77 -18.41 0.46
CA ASN A 468 -0.49 -18.53 -0.23
C ASN A 468 -0.60 -19.55 -1.38
N LEU A 469 -0.08 -19.22 -2.57
CA LEU A 469 -0.13 -20.13 -3.72
C LEU A 469 0.90 -21.28 -3.63
N LEU A 470 2.04 -21.05 -2.97
CA LEU A 470 3.18 -21.98 -3.00
C LEU A 470 2.89 -23.36 -2.39
N PRO A 471 2.10 -23.52 -1.30
CA PRO A 471 1.71 -24.83 -0.79
C PRO A 471 0.98 -25.72 -1.80
N PHE A 472 0.34 -25.11 -2.82
CA PHE A 472 -0.43 -25.79 -3.86
C PHE A 472 0.34 -25.88 -5.19
N ALA A 473 1.60 -25.45 -5.22
CA ALA A 473 2.39 -25.37 -6.44
C ALA A 473 3.04 -26.71 -6.81
N HIS A 474 2.83 -27.10 -8.06
CA HIS A 474 3.41 -28.28 -8.69
C HIS A 474 4.39 -27.88 -9.79
N SER A 475 5.37 -28.73 -10.08
CA SER A 475 6.32 -28.48 -11.17
C SER A 475 5.71 -28.79 -12.53
N CYS A 476 6.13 -28.08 -13.57
CA CYS A 476 5.87 -28.43 -14.96
C CYS A 476 7.09 -28.14 -15.84
N ILE A 477 7.16 -28.75 -17.02
CA ILE A 477 8.22 -28.53 -17.99
C ILE A 477 7.66 -27.67 -19.11
N SER A 478 8.28 -26.52 -19.38
CA SER A 478 8.00 -25.74 -20.59
C SER A 478 8.33 -26.59 -21.81
N LEU A 479 7.36 -26.83 -22.70
CA LEU A 479 7.51 -27.76 -23.83
C LEU A 479 8.49 -27.28 -24.91
N GLY A 480 8.91 -26.02 -24.85
CA GLY A 480 9.91 -25.47 -25.78
C GLY A 480 9.41 -25.28 -27.22
N THR A 481 8.10 -25.40 -27.43
CA THR A 481 7.43 -25.32 -28.73
C THR A 481 7.29 -23.89 -29.26
N GLY A 482 7.54 -22.90 -28.41
CA GLY A 482 7.55 -21.49 -28.80
C GLY A 482 8.86 -21.12 -29.52
N GLU A 483 8.79 -20.94 -30.83
CA GLU A 483 9.83 -20.24 -31.57
C GLU A 483 9.50 -18.74 -31.65
N ILE A 484 10.52 -17.91 -31.49
CA ILE A 484 10.39 -16.46 -31.53
C ILE A 484 11.46 -15.87 -32.44
N TYR A 485 11.17 -14.69 -32.96
CA TYR A 485 12.19 -13.74 -33.39
C TYR A 485 12.51 -12.83 -32.22
N ALA A 486 13.79 -12.56 -31.96
CA ALA A 486 14.17 -11.60 -30.93
C ALA A 486 15.29 -10.66 -31.39
N LYS A 487 15.26 -9.44 -30.88
CA LYS A 487 16.35 -8.46 -31.00
C LYS A 487 16.64 -7.83 -29.65
N GLU A 488 17.90 -7.52 -29.43
CA GLU A 488 18.32 -6.77 -28.25
C GLU A 488 17.84 -5.33 -28.34
N ILE A 489 17.27 -4.85 -27.26
CA ILE A 489 16.76 -3.50 -27.08
C ILE A 489 17.94 -2.55 -26.86
N LYS A 490 17.98 -1.48 -27.65
CA LYS A 490 19.07 -0.48 -27.60
C LYS A 490 18.64 0.82 -26.91
N ILE A 491 17.36 1.13 -26.95
CA ILE A 491 16.75 2.29 -26.29
C ILE A 491 15.62 1.81 -25.41
N ARG A 492 15.27 2.59 -24.40
CA ARG A 492 14.15 2.27 -23.51
C ARG A 492 12.89 2.02 -24.33
N THR A 493 12.24 0.89 -24.14
CA THR A 493 11.11 0.47 -25.00
C THR A 493 9.92 0.09 -24.14
N LYS A 494 8.74 0.61 -24.45
CA LYS A 494 7.47 0.25 -23.81
C LYS A 494 6.63 -0.54 -24.80
N VAL A 495 6.18 -1.72 -24.39
CA VAL A 495 5.31 -2.56 -25.23
C VAL A 495 3.97 -2.72 -24.55
N PHE A 496 2.95 -2.13 -25.15
CA PHE A 496 1.54 -2.40 -24.84
C PHE A 496 1.16 -3.68 -25.57
N THR A 497 0.82 -4.72 -24.81
CA THR A 497 0.45 -6.00 -25.40
C THR A 497 -1.02 -6.00 -25.78
N ARG A 498 -1.42 -6.94 -26.64
CA ARG A 498 -2.84 -7.11 -26.99
C ARG A 498 -3.71 -7.51 -25.79
N TRP A 499 -3.11 -8.18 -24.80
CA TRP A 499 -3.80 -8.72 -23.62
C TRP A 499 -3.96 -7.68 -22.52
N ASP A 500 -3.07 -6.70 -22.48
CA ASP A 500 -3.11 -5.58 -21.53
C ASP A 500 -2.84 -4.27 -22.30
N PRO A 501 -3.87 -3.69 -22.94
CA PRO A 501 -3.74 -2.45 -23.70
C PRO A 501 -3.63 -1.20 -22.80
N ASP A 502 -3.89 -1.33 -21.51
CA ASP A 502 -3.89 -0.23 -20.55
C ASP A 502 -2.62 -0.20 -19.69
N SER A 503 -1.74 -1.18 -19.84
CA SER A 503 -0.40 -1.24 -19.23
C SER A 503 0.64 -1.63 -20.27
N TYR A 504 1.91 -1.46 -19.90
CA TYR A 504 3.03 -1.85 -20.76
C TYR A 504 4.12 -2.58 -19.98
N TYR A 505 4.83 -3.45 -20.70
CA TYR A 505 6.11 -3.99 -20.27
C TYR A 505 7.22 -3.02 -20.63
N LEU A 506 8.15 -2.81 -19.71
CA LEU A 506 9.28 -1.90 -19.88
C LEU A 506 10.55 -2.69 -20.18
N GLY A 507 11.11 -2.50 -21.37
CA GLY A 507 12.44 -2.97 -21.75
C GLY A 507 13.50 -1.89 -21.56
N LYS A 508 14.61 -2.27 -20.92
CA LYS A 508 15.82 -1.44 -20.77
C LYS A 508 16.85 -1.84 -21.83
N PRO A 509 17.84 -0.98 -22.12
CA PRO A 509 18.95 -1.37 -22.98
C PRO A 509 19.62 -2.67 -22.50
N GLY A 510 19.74 -3.64 -23.40
CA GLY A 510 20.26 -4.98 -23.12
C GLY A 510 19.20 -6.06 -22.93
N ASP A 511 17.95 -5.70 -22.66
CA ASP A 511 16.81 -6.63 -22.68
C ASP A 511 16.47 -7.03 -24.12
N PHE A 512 15.54 -7.96 -24.29
CA PHE A 512 15.14 -8.46 -25.61
C PHE A 512 13.68 -8.16 -25.90
N MET A 513 13.42 -7.65 -27.10
CA MET A 513 12.08 -7.60 -27.67
C MET A 513 11.87 -8.88 -28.46
N ALA A 514 10.82 -9.62 -28.12
CA ALA A 514 10.47 -10.89 -28.73
C ALA A 514 9.17 -10.76 -29.53
N VAL A 515 9.09 -11.51 -30.63
CA VAL A 515 7.93 -11.61 -31.52
C VAL A 515 7.68 -13.09 -31.78
N SER A 516 6.45 -13.56 -31.56
CA SER A 516 6.11 -14.96 -31.84
C SER A 516 6.21 -15.27 -33.34
N LYS A 517 6.79 -16.44 -33.69
CA LYS A 517 6.80 -16.91 -35.08
C LYS A 517 5.43 -17.37 -35.58
N THR A 518 4.55 -17.80 -34.68
CA THR A 518 3.20 -18.29 -35.03
C THR A 518 2.17 -17.17 -35.07
N ASP A 519 2.39 -16.09 -34.32
CA ASP A 519 1.57 -14.89 -34.32
C ASP A 519 2.47 -13.65 -34.24
N THR A 520 2.75 -13.02 -35.39
CA THR A 520 3.64 -11.85 -35.44
C THR A 520 3.06 -10.60 -34.79
N SER A 521 1.80 -10.64 -34.33
CA SER A 521 1.19 -9.58 -33.51
C SER A 521 1.48 -9.75 -32.02
N ASP A 522 1.96 -10.91 -31.59
CA ASP A 522 2.36 -11.19 -30.21
C ASP A 522 3.80 -10.69 -29.98
N VAL A 523 3.90 -9.44 -29.51
CA VAL A 523 5.15 -8.73 -29.20
C VAL A 523 5.25 -8.49 -27.69
N TYR A 524 6.38 -8.83 -27.10
CA TYR A 524 6.61 -8.66 -25.66
C TYR A 524 8.10 -8.45 -25.33
N ILE A 525 8.37 -8.08 -24.09
CA ILE A 525 9.71 -7.82 -23.56
C ILE A 525 10.17 -8.98 -22.69
N ILE A 526 11.45 -9.35 -22.79
CA ILE A 526 12.09 -10.36 -21.95
C ILE A 526 13.37 -9.75 -21.38
N GLU A 527 13.53 -9.75 -20.06
CA GLU A 527 14.76 -9.27 -19.43
C GLU A 527 15.98 -10.09 -19.86
N ARG A 528 17.13 -9.46 -19.97
CA ARG A 528 18.38 -10.11 -20.44
C ARG A 528 18.73 -11.39 -19.68
N ASP A 529 18.59 -11.35 -18.36
CA ASP A 529 18.94 -12.47 -17.47
C ASP A 529 17.96 -13.64 -17.60
N ILE A 530 16.70 -13.35 -17.94
CA ILE A 530 15.67 -14.34 -18.23
C ILE A 530 15.90 -14.92 -19.62
N PHE A 531 16.18 -14.08 -20.61
CA PHE A 531 16.28 -14.47 -22.01
C PHE A 531 17.31 -15.59 -22.23
N SER A 532 18.51 -15.42 -21.67
CA SER A 532 19.59 -16.42 -21.79
C SER A 532 19.27 -17.77 -21.12
N LYS A 533 18.45 -17.76 -20.05
CA LYS A 533 18.02 -18.97 -19.33
C LYS A 533 16.86 -19.68 -20.03
N THR A 534 16.03 -18.94 -20.75
CA THR A 534 14.76 -19.42 -21.30
C THR A 534 14.78 -19.69 -22.79
N TYR A 535 15.74 -19.14 -23.54
CA TYR A 535 15.85 -19.31 -24.99
C TYR A 535 17.26 -19.73 -25.43
N GLU A 536 17.31 -20.49 -26.53
CA GLU A 536 18.53 -20.84 -27.27
C GLU A 536 18.40 -20.43 -28.73
N ILE A 537 19.53 -20.13 -29.37
CA ILE A 537 19.58 -19.71 -30.78
C ILE A 537 19.17 -20.90 -31.64
N ILE A 538 18.32 -20.63 -32.63
CA ILE A 538 18.11 -21.54 -33.76
C ILE A 538 19.13 -21.12 -34.81
N GLU A 539 20.10 -22.00 -35.08
CA GLU A 539 21.10 -21.83 -36.15
C GLU A 539 20.45 -21.85 -37.54
#